data_AF-A0A432JND5-F1
#
_entry.id   AF-A0A432JND5-F1
#
_cell.length_a   1.000
_cell.length_b   1.000
_cell.length_c   1.000
_cell.angle_alpha   90.00
_cell.angle_beta   90.00
_cell.angle_gamma   90.00
#
_symmetry.space_group_name_H-M   'P 1'
#
loop_
_entity.id
_entity.type
_entity.pdbx_description
1 polymer ?
#
loop_
_entity_poly.entity_id
_entity_poly.type
_entity_poly.pdbx_seq_one_letter_code
_entity_poly.pdbx_strand_id
1 'polypeptide(L)'
;LTTSATILIEGRMGLYALIATSGFMSLMFPTIYGIALKNVGQDTSLGAAGLVMAIVGGALMPPLQGAIIDMGTVAGLPAVNFSFILPFFSFIIIAIYGYRSYKVYS
;
A
#
# COMPACT_ATOMS: atom_id res chain seq x y z
N LEU A 1 5.63 -1.42 -9.85
CA LEU A 1 6.42 -2.34 -10.70
C LEU A 1 6.34 -3.78 -10.17
N THR A 2 6.72 -4.03 -8.90
CA THR A 2 6.67 -5.37 -8.29
C THR A 2 5.25 -5.89 -8.10
N THR A 3 4.30 -5.04 -7.66
CA THR A 3 2.88 -5.38 -7.56
C THR A 3 2.24 -5.67 -8.91
N SER A 4 2.61 -4.91 -9.94
CA SER A 4 2.17 -5.14 -11.32
C SER A 4 2.64 -6.51 -11.83
N ALA A 5 3.86 -6.92 -11.46
CA ALA A 5 4.40 -8.25 -11.76
C ALA A 5 3.67 -9.36 -10.98
N THR A 6 3.29 -9.12 -9.72
CA THR A 6 2.45 -10.07 -8.95
C THR A 6 1.07 -10.28 -9.57
N ILE A 7 0.49 -9.27 -10.23
CA ILE A 7 -0.82 -9.38 -10.89
C ILE A 7 -0.71 -10.17 -12.21
N LEU A 8 0.37 -9.95 -12.99
CA LEU A 8 0.51 -10.50 -14.33
C LEU A 8 1.21 -11.87 -14.39
N ILE A 9 1.99 -12.23 -13.36
CA ILE A 9 2.80 -13.45 -13.34
C ILE A 9 2.24 -14.43 -12.31
N GLU A 10 1.76 -15.58 -12.80
CA GLU A 10 1.24 -16.64 -11.95
C GLU A 10 2.34 -17.60 -11.44
N GLY A 11 2.05 -18.29 -10.33
CA GLY A 11 2.94 -19.32 -9.78
C GLY A 11 4.13 -18.77 -8.97
N ARG A 12 5.22 -19.55 -8.90
CA ARG A 12 6.37 -19.25 -8.01
C ARG A 12 7.03 -17.91 -8.31
N MET A 13 7.02 -17.47 -9.57
CA MET A 13 7.59 -16.18 -9.96
C MET A 13 6.77 -15.00 -9.41
N GLY A 14 5.44 -15.11 -9.35
CA GLY A 14 4.58 -14.12 -8.70
C GLY A 14 4.81 -14.05 -7.18
N LEU A 15 5.08 -15.20 -6.54
CA LEU A 15 5.43 -15.27 -5.12
C LEU A 15 6.73 -14.51 -4.82
N TYR A 16 7.77 -14.66 -5.63
CA TYR A 16 9.02 -13.90 -5.45
C TYR A 16 8.79 -12.39 -5.61
N ALA A 17 7.95 -11.97 -6.56
CA ALA A 17 7.57 -10.56 -6.72
C ALA A 17 6.76 -10.02 -5.52
N LEU A 18 5.92 -10.86 -4.91
CA LEU A 18 5.20 -10.53 -3.68
C LEU A 18 6.16 -10.33 -2.50
N ILE A 19 7.13 -11.23 -2.31
CA ILE A 19 8.14 -11.12 -1.26
C ILE A 19 8.97 -9.84 -1.44
N ALA A 20 9.39 -9.53 -2.67
CA ALA A 20 10.07 -8.28 -2.99
C ALA A 20 9.21 -7.06 -2.64
N THR A 21 7.91 -7.12 -2.93
CA THR A 21 6.95 -6.06 -2.58
C THR A 21 6.88 -5.83 -1.07
N SER A 22 6.86 -6.89 -0.25
CA SER A 22 6.88 -6.77 1.22
C SER A 22 8.14 -6.05 1.73
N GLY A 23 9.28 -6.27 1.09
CA GLY A 23 10.52 -5.54 1.38
C GLY A 23 10.34 -4.03 1.18
N PHE A 24 9.74 -3.62 0.05
CA PHE A 24 9.46 -2.20 -0.22
C PHE A 24 8.43 -1.61 0.75
N MET A 25 7.40 -2.37 1.13
CA MET A 25 6.38 -1.91 2.09
C MET A 25 6.99 -1.50 3.44
N SER A 26 8.03 -2.19 3.91
CA SER A 26 8.66 -1.93 5.22
C SER A 26 9.21 -0.51 5.37
N LEU A 27 9.69 0.08 4.27
CA LEU A 27 10.26 1.43 4.24
C LEU A 27 9.19 2.52 4.16
N MET A 28 7.99 2.21 3.68
CA MET A 28 6.95 3.19 3.41
C MET A 28 6.36 3.77 4.70
N PHE A 29 6.05 2.92 5.68
CA PHE A 29 5.49 3.37 6.96
C PHE A 29 6.39 4.36 7.72
N PRO A 30 7.68 4.03 8.01
CA PRO A 30 8.56 4.97 8.72
C PRO A 30 8.84 6.25 7.90
N THR A 31 8.87 6.16 6.57
CA THR A 31 9.07 7.32 5.70
C THR A 31 7.85 8.25 5.71
N ILE A 32 6.63 7.71 5.58
CA ILE A 32 5.39 8.50 5.68
C ILE A 32 5.29 9.13 7.06
N TYR A 33 5.52 8.36 8.12
CA TYR A 33 5.47 8.85 9.49
C TYR A 33 6.50 9.96 9.73
N GLY A 34 7.74 9.77 9.26
CA GLY A 34 8.80 10.77 9.36
C GLY A 34 8.48 12.05 8.59
N ILE A 35 7.96 11.96 7.37
CA ILE A 35 7.59 13.13 6.56
C ILE A 35 6.37 13.85 7.17
N ALA A 36 5.34 13.11 7.58
CA ALA A 36 4.10 13.68 8.11
C ALA A 36 4.30 14.44 9.42
N LEU A 37 5.28 14.04 10.25
CA LEU A 37 5.61 14.73 11.50
C LEU A 37 6.73 15.78 11.34
N LYS A 38 7.36 15.87 10.16
CA LYS A 38 8.41 16.83 9.89
C LYS A 38 7.82 18.24 9.83
N ASN A 39 8.22 19.10 10.78
CA ASN A 39 7.74 20.48 10.99
C ASN A 39 6.35 20.64 11.63
N VAL A 40 5.80 19.62 12.29
CA VAL A 40 4.52 19.75 13.02
C VAL A 40 4.68 20.47 14.37
N GLY A 41 5.90 20.53 14.93
CA GLY A 41 6.19 21.30 16.14
C GLY A 41 5.49 20.75 17.38
N GLN A 42 4.79 21.60 18.13
CA GLN A 42 4.11 21.22 19.37
C GLN A 42 2.96 20.21 19.16
N ASP A 43 2.39 20.15 17.97
CA ASP A 43 1.25 19.28 17.64
C ASP A 43 1.67 17.86 17.18
N THR A 44 2.96 17.51 17.30
CA THR A 44 3.51 16.23 16.81
C THR A 44 2.77 15.02 17.42
N SER A 45 2.39 15.09 18.70
CA SER A 45 1.61 14.02 19.36
C SER A 45 0.22 13.85 18.76
N LEU A 46 -0.44 14.95 18.38
CA LEU A 46 -1.76 14.90 17.74
C LEU A 46 -1.65 14.38 16.30
N GLY A 47 -0.63 14.82 15.56
CA GLY A 47 -0.31 14.30 14.22
C GLY A 47 -0.03 12.79 14.25
N ALA A 48 0.76 12.33 15.22
CA ALA A 48 1.06 10.91 15.41
C ALA A 48 -0.20 10.09 15.71
N ALA A 49 -1.07 10.59 16.60
CA ALA A 49 -2.35 9.95 16.89
C ALA A 49 -3.25 9.85 15.64
N GLY A 50 -3.28 10.90 14.82
CA GLY A 50 -3.99 10.89 13.54
C GLY A 50 -3.48 9.82 12.56
N LEU A 51 -2.15 9.67 12.46
CA LEU A 51 -1.52 8.62 11.64
C LEU A 51 -1.91 7.21 12.13
N VAL A 52 -1.94 6.99 13.45
CA VAL A 52 -2.38 5.71 14.03
C VAL A 52 -3.86 5.44 13.75
N MET A 53 -4.74 6.44 13.85
CA MET A 53 -6.15 6.28 13.51
C MET A 53 -6.36 5.96 12.01
N ALA A 54 -5.52 6.49 11.13
CA ALA A 54 -5.57 6.16 9.71
C ALA A 54 -5.25 4.67 9.43
N ILE A 55 -4.42 4.02 10.25
CA ILE A 55 -4.16 2.57 10.16
C ILE A 55 -5.45 1.78 10.39
N VAL A 56 -6.27 2.19 11.38
CA VAL A 56 -7.56 1.56 11.66
C VAL A 56 -8.50 1.66 10.47
N GLY A 57 -8.52 2.82 9.79
CA GLY A 57 -9.27 2.96 8.52
C GLY A 57 -8.77 2.02 7.42
N GLY A 58 -7.47 1.74 7.39
CA GLY A 58 -6.85 0.76 6.48
C GLY A 58 -7.26 -0.69 6.74
N ALA A 59 -7.78 -1.02 7.93
CA ALA A 59 -8.26 -2.36 8.26
C ALA A 59 -9.52 -2.78 7.48
N LEU A 60 -10.11 -1.87 6.70
CA LEU A 60 -11.18 -2.18 5.74
C LEU A 60 -10.66 -2.82 4.44
N MET A 61 -9.35 -2.71 4.15
CA MET A 61 -8.75 -3.27 2.94
C MET A 61 -8.76 -4.81 2.90
N PRO A 62 -8.43 -5.56 3.98
CA PRO A 62 -8.46 -7.03 3.96
C PRO A 62 -9.87 -7.62 3.72
N PRO A 63 -10.96 -7.14 4.35
CA PRO A 63 -12.31 -7.59 4.01
C PRO A 63 -12.69 -7.31 2.55
N LEU A 64 -12.33 -6.13 2.03
CA LEU A 64 -12.58 -5.78 0.63
C LEU A 64 -11.79 -6.68 -0.32
N GLN A 65 -10.55 -7.00 0.00
CA GLN A 65 -9.72 -7.93 -0.75
C GLN A 65 -10.27 -9.36 -0.70
N GLY A 66 -10.73 -9.80 0.47
CA GLY A 66 -11.38 -11.10 0.67
C GLY A 66 -12.65 -11.25 -0.18
N ALA A 67 -13.51 -10.23 -0.18
CA ALA A 67 -14.72 -10.23 -1.00
C ALA A 67 -14.43 -10.34 -2.51
N ILE A 68 -13.31 -9.79 -2.99
CA ILE A 68 -12.87 -9.94 -4.38
C ILE A 68 -12.33 -11.35 -4.65
N ILE A 69 -11.61 -11.94 -3.70
CA ILE A 69 -11.08 -13.31 -3.81
C ILE A 69 -12.23 -14.32 -3.84
N ASP A 70 -13.27 -14.11 -3.05
CA ASP A 70 -14.44 -15.00 -2.96
C ASP A 70 -15.27 -15.09 -4.25
N MET A 71 -15.07 -14.17 -5.21
CA MET A 71 -15.67 -14.26 -6.55
C MET A 71 -15.07 -15.39 -7.42
N GLY A 72 -14.01 -16.06 -6.95
CA GLY A 72 -13.46 -17.29 -7.52
C GLY A 72 -12.59 -17.07 -8.76
N THR A 73 -13.18 -16.57 -9.86
CA THR A 73 -12.45 -16.25 -11.10
C THR A 73 -12.98 -14.95 -11.68
N VAL A 74 -12.09 -13.97 -11.83
CA VAL A 74 -12.41 -12.69 -12.46
C VAL A 74 -11.57 -12.59 -13.73
N ALA A 75 -12.24 -12.50 -14.88
CA ALA A 75 -11.61 -12.33 -16.20
C ALA A 75 -10.56 -13.41 -16.58
N GLY A 76 -10.77 -14.68 -16.21
CA GLY A 76 -9.91 -15.79 -16.62
C GLY A 76 -8.58 -15.93 -15.86
N LEU A 77 -8.34 -15.10 -14.84
CA LEU A 77 -7.22 -15.22 -13.90
C LEU A 77 -7.72 -15.65 -12.50
N PRO A 78 -6.84 -16.21 -11.65
CA PRO A 78 -7.12 -16.44 -10.23
C PRO A 78 -7.56 -15.13 -9.58
N ALA A 79 -8.71 -15.12 -8.91
CA ALA A 79 -9.21 -13.94 -8.18
C ALA A 79 -8.18 -13.41 -7.16
N VAL A 80 -7.28 -14.27 -6.69
CA VAL A 80 -6.12 -13.93 -5.85
C VAL A 80 -5.19 -12.93 -6.53
N ASN A 81 -4.81 -13.15 -7.80
CA ASN A 81 -3.92 -12.25 -8.54
C ASN A 81 -4.60 -10.92 -8.85
N PHE A 82 -5.89 -10.98 -9.22
CA PHE A 82 -6.67 -9.78 -9.47
C PHE A 82 -6.87 -8.93 -8.21
N SER A 83 -6.99 -9.56 -7.03
CA SER A 83 -7.13 -8.86 -5.75
C SER A 83 -5.95 -7.91 -5.45
N PHE A 84 -4.77 -8.16 -6.02
CA PHE A 84 -3.60 -7.28 -5.88
C PHE A 84 -3.74 -5.92 -6.61
N ILE A 85 -4.83 -5.70 -7.34
CA ILE A 85 -5.15 -4.37 -7.87
C ILE A 85 -5.45 -3.36 -6.76
N LEU A 86 -6.00 -3.81 -5.63
CA LEU A 86 -6.23 -2.99 -4.43
C LEU A 86 -4.93 -2.39 -3.88
N PRO A 87 -3.90 -3.19 -3.49
CA PRO A 87 -2.63 -2.64 -3.03
C PRO A 87 -1.90 -1.87 -4.12
N PHE A 88 -2.08 -2.20 -5.41
CA PHE A 88 -1.53 -1.41 -6.51
C PHE A 88 -2.09 0.03 -6.52
N PHE A 89 -3.41 0.18 -6.34
CA PHE A 89 -4.03 1.51 -6.24
C PHE A 89 -3.56 2.27 -4.99
N SER A 90 -3.45 1.60 -3.84
CA SER A 90 -2.90 2.19 -2.62
C SER A 90 -1.46 2.70 -2.81
N PHE A 91 -0.64 1.96 -3.55
CA PHE A 91 0.72 2.39 -3.88
C PHE A 91 0.78 3.60 -4.81
N ILE A 92 -0.17 3.75 -5.75
CA ILE A 92 -0.27 4.96 -6.57
C ILE A 92 -0.54 6.18 -5.68
N ILE A 93 -1.48 6.08 -4.74
CA ILE A 93 -1.77 7.17 -3.81
C ILE A 93 -0.52 7.54 -3.00
N ILE A 94 0.22 6.55 -2.49
CA ILE A 94 1.43 6.79 -1.72
C ILE A 94 2.54 7.40 -2.59
N ALA A 95 2.68 6.97 -3.84
CA ALA A 95 3.63 7.56 -4.79
C ALA A 95 3.31 9.03 -5.07
N ILE A 96 2.04 9.38 -5.23
CA ILE A 96 1.58 10.78 -5.37
C ILE A 96 1.89 11.57 -4.10
N TYR A 97 1.62 11.02 -2.92
CA TYR A 97 1.95 11.66 -1.64
C TYR A 97 3.46 11.92 -1.51
N GLY A 98 4.30 10.95 -1.86
CA GLY A 98 5.75 11.08 -1.86
C GLY A 98 6.24 12.15 -2.84
N TYR A 99 5.72 12.16 -4.07
CA TYR A 99 6.07 13.17 -5.07
C TYR A 99 5.66 14.59 -4.65
N ARG A 100 4.44 14.73 -4.10
CA ARG A 100 3.97 16.02 -3.56
C ARG A 100 4.82 16.48 -2.38
N SER A 101 5.15 15.58 -1.46
CA SER A 101 6.01 15.89 -0.32
C SER A 101 7.40 16.31 -0.78
N TYR A 102 8.00 15.61 -1.74
CA TYR A 102 9.29 15.99 -2.31
C TYR A 102 9.28 17.41 -2.88
N LYS A 103 8.22 17.80 -3.60
CA LYS A 103 8.08 19.16 -4.14
C LYS A 103 7.82 20.24 -3.08
N VAL A 104 7.25 19.88 -1.93
CA VAL A 104 7.00 20.82 -0.82
C VAL A 104 8.25 21.03 0.04
N TYR A 105 9.14 20.03 0.14
CA TYR A 105 10.39 20.10 0.91
C TYR A 105 11.64 20.42 0.07
N SER A 106 11.51 20.54 -1.26
CA SER A 106 12.57 21.00 -2.18
C SER A 106 12.38 22.46 -2.55
#